data_AF-A0A6A6M233-F1
#
_entry.id   AF-A0A6A6M233-F1
#
_cell.length_a   1.000
_cell.length_b   1.000
_cell.length_c   1.000
_cell.angle_alpha   90.00
_cell.angle_beta   90.00
_cell.angle_gamma   90.00
#
_symmetry.space_group_name_H-M   'P 1'
#
loop_
_entity.id
_entity.type
_entity.pdbx_description
1 polymer ?
#
loop_
_entity_poly.entity_id
_entity_poly.type
_entity_poly.pdbx_seq_one_letter_code
_entity_poly.pdbx_strand_id
1 'polypeptide(L)'
;MEKAEETVLNSSKAAKETKDAEAQIPPKNKSKHRRRNICLGVTAAVIVVFVLVVVILALTVFKAKEPSTTIDSIALDNLRVSLDLARLGVDLNLTLDVDLTVKNPNNVGFKFKNGSALLNYRGEVVGDVPIPAGKIGADETKPMNVTVTVMADRLLSNSQLYTDVMSGVMKLSTLIKLSVFKAKEPKVQVISASLEGVSPRISFPVINIELNITLNLTLRIQNRNYASFKHGPGKSFILYHAKEVGEVDLDPGVIPSRGQRRLRAGLL
;
A
#
# COMPACT_ATOMS: atom_id res chain seq x y z
N MET A 1 -42.50 81.70 -37.39
CA MET A 1 -43.15 80.94 -36.31
C MET A 1 -43.62 79.61 -36.90
N GLU A 2 -43.54 78.55 -36.09
CA GLU A 2 -44.35 77.32 -36.18
C GLU A 2 -44.03 76.23 -37.24
N LYS A 3 -43.55 75.09 -36.71
CA LYS A 3 -43.74 73.64 -37.00
C LYS A 3 -44.58 73.11 -38.20
N ALA A 4 -43.99 72.05 -38.80
CA ALA A 4 -44.47 70.65 -39.01
C ALA A 4 -45.18 70.17 -40.32
N GLU A 5 -45.03 68.83 -40.54
CA GLU A 5 -45.59 67.88 -41.56
C GLU A 5 -44.87 67.80 -42.94
N GLU A 6 -44.74 66.67 -43.66
CA GLU A 6 -44.98 65.23 -43.45
C GLU A 6 -44.15 64.39 -44.48
N THR A 7 -43.91 63.12 -44.13
CA THR A 7 -43.69 61.86 -44.88
C THR A 7 -43.63 61.80 -46.44
N VAL A 8 -42.72 60.97 -47.01
CA VAL A 8 -42.99 59.78 -47.89
C VAL A 8 -41.72 59.17 -48.54
N LEU A 9 -41.70 57.84 -48.46
CA LEU A 9 -40.74 56.79 -48.87
C LEU A 9 -40.70 56.53 -50.39
N ASN A 10 -39.53 56.17 -50.93
CA ASN A 10 -39.33 55.83 -52.35
C ASN A 10 -38.61 54.47 -52.50
N SER A 11 -39.24 53.50 -53.18
CA SER A 11 -38.62 52.24 -53.57
C SER A 11 -39.19 51.77 -54.92
N SER A 12 -38.40 51.96 -55.97
CA SER A 12 -38.53 51.35 -57.31
C SER A 12 -37.19 50.66 -57.57
N LYS A 13 -37.05 49.48 -58.18
CA LYS A 13 -37.38 49.07 -59.54
C LYS A 13 -36.97 47.58 -59.62
N ALA A 14 -37.84 46.65 -60.00
CA ALA A 14 -38.16 46.23 -61.36
C ALA A 14 -37.55 44.86 -61.70
N ALA A 15 -38.45 43.99 -62.14
CA ALA A 15 -38.27 42.60 -62.52
C ALA A 15 -37.54 42.42 -63.86
N LYS A 16 -36.92 41.24 -64.03
CA LYS A 16 -36.77 40.58 -65.34
C LYS A 16 -36.49 39.07 -65.19
N GLU A 17 -37.43 38.29 -65.76
CA GLU A 17 -37.32 37.04 -66.56
C GLU A 17 -36.22 36.00 -66.23
N THR A 18 -36.41 34.68 -66.03
CA THR A 18 -37.20 33.56 -66.62
C THR A 18 -36.21 32.51 -67.19
N LYS A 19 -36.20 31.31 -66.57
CA LYS A 19 -35.77 29.96 -67.07
C LYS A 19 -34.26 29.78 -67.40
N ASP A 20 -33.61 28.64 -67.15
CA ASP A 20 -33.94 27.24 -67.41
C ASP A 20 -33.44 26.25 -66.32
N ALA A 21 -34.02 25.05 -66.33
CA ALA A 21 -33.71 23.92 -65.48
C ALA A 21 -32.50 23.11 -66.00
N GLU A 22 -31.66 22.57 -65.11
CA GLU A 22 -31.00 21.26 -65.26
C GLU A 22 -30.38 20.84 -63.90
N ALA A 23 -30.37 19.54 -63.63
CA ALA A 23 -30.16 18.84 -62.36
C ALA A 23 -28.90 19.20 -61.53
N GLN A 24 -29.06 19.35 -60.21
CA GLN A 24 -27.97 19.29 -59.22
C GLN A 24 -28.14 18.08 -58.29
N ILE A 25 -27.31 17.06 -58.51
CA ILE A 25 -26.96 16.05 -57.51
C ILE A 25 -26.03 16.76 -56.50
N PRO A 26 -26.33 16.80 -55.18
CA PRO A 26 -25.44 17.46 -54.24
C PRO A 26 -24.12 16.68 -54.10
N PRO A 27 -22.95 17.35 -54.13
CA PRO A 27 -21.67 16.68 -53.95
C PRO A 27 -21.55 16.13 -52.52
N LYS A 28 -21.29 14.83 -52.43
CA LYS A 28 -21.10 14.07 -51.19
C LYS A 28 -19.85 14.59 -50.45
N ASN A 29 -20.07 15.40 -49.42
CA ASN A 29 -19.03 15.97 -48.55
C ASN A 29 -18.31 14.87 -47.74
N LYS A 30 -17.33 14.20 -48.35
CA LYS A 30 -16.51 13.14 -47.72
C LYS A 30 -15.12 13.60 -47.28
N SER A 31 -14.69 14.82 -47.59
CA SER A 31 -13.28 15.25 -47.40
C SER A 31 -12.98 15.89 -46.05
N LYS A 32 -13.98 16.48 -45.36
CA LYS A 32 -13.77 17.18 -44.08
C LYS A 32 -13.63 16.23 -42.88
N HIS A 33 -14.28 15.06 -42.94
CA HIS A 33 -14.25 14.06 -41.87
C HIS A 33 -12.89 13.35 -41.73
N ARG A 34 -12.16 13.14 -42.83
CA ARG A 34 -10.90 12.38 -42.83
C ARG A 34 -9.76 13.12 -42.12
N ARG A 35 -9.66 14.45 -42.31
CA ARG A 35 -8.68 15.30 -41.60
C ARG A 35 -8.98 15.45 -40.10
N ARG A 36 -10.27 15.51 -39.73
CA ARG A 36 -10.70 15.60 -38.33
C ARG A 36 -10.36 14.33 -37.53
N ASN A 37 -10.52 13.15 -38.15
CA ASN A 37 -10.16 11.88 -37.51
C ASN A 37 -8.65 11.70 -37.35
N ILE A 38 -7.84 12.23 -38.27
CA ILE A 38 -6.37 12.24 -38.13
C ILE A 38 -5.94 13.16 -36.98
N CYS A 39 -6.53 14.36 -36.88
CA CYS A 39 -6.26 15.28 -35.77
C CYS A 39 -6.65 14.68 -34.42
N LEU A 40 -7.84 14.06 -34.33
CA LEU A 40 -8.29 13.33 -33.13
C LEU A 40 -7.36 12.16 -32.76
N GLY A 41 -6.86 11.43 -33.75
CA GLY A 41 -5.88 10.36 -33.54
C GLY A 41 -4.55 10.87 -32.99
N VAL A 42 -4.04 12.00 -33.51
CA VAL A 42 -2.82 12.65 -33.01
C VAL A 42 -3.03 13.15 -31.58
N THR A 43 -4.15 13.82 -31.27
CA THR A 43 -4.45 14.28 -29.91
C THR A 43 -4.58 13.11 -28.94
N ALA A 44 -5.25 12.02 -29.35
CA ALA A 44 -5.35 10.81 -28.53
C ALA A 44 -3.98 10.19 -28.27
N ALA A 45 -3.11 10.11 -29.29
CA ALA A 45 -1.74 9.62 -29.12
C ALA A 45 -0.92 10.48 -28.16
N VAL A 46 -1.02 11.81 -28.24
CA VAL A 46 -0.34 12.74 -27.31
C VAL A 46 -0.84 12.53 -25.88
N ILE A 47 -2.16 12.36 -25.68
CA ILE A 47 -2.73 12.09 -24.36
C ILE A 47 -2.23 10.75 -23.81
N VAL A 48 -2.19 9.70 -24.64
CA VAL A 48 -1.67 8.39 -24.22
C VAL A 48 -0.21 8.48 -23.80
N VAL A 49 0.63 9.18 -24.58
CA VAL A 49 2.04 9.40 -24.22
C VAL A 49 2.15 10.21 -22.92
N PHE A 50 1.36 11.26 -22.75
CA PHE A 50 1.36 12.05 -21.51
C PHE A 50 0.98 11.22 -20.28
N VAL A 51 -0.09 10.42 -20.37
CA VAL A 51 -0.50 9.52 -19.30
C VAL A 51 0.59 8.50 -19.00
N LEU A 52 1.22 7.93 -20.03
CA LEU A 52 2.32 6.98 -19.86
C LEU A 52 3.53 7.62 -19.15
N VAL A 53 3.91 8.84 -19.52
CA VAL A 53 4.95 9.61 -18.83
C VAL A 53 4.58 9.86 -17.36
N VAL A 54 3.35 10.29 -17.08
CA VAL A 54 2.88 10.51 -15.69
C VAL A 54 2.91 9.22 -14.89
N VAL A 55 2.50 8.08 -15.48
CA VAL A 55 2.56 6.77 -14.82
C VAL A 55 4.01 6.35 -14.54
N ILE A 56 4.92 6.50 -15.51
CA ILE A 56 6.34 6.20 -15.31
C ILE A 56 6.92 7.10 -14.21
N LEU A 57 6.64 8.40 -14.23
CA LEU A 57 7.08 9.33 -13.20
C LEU A 57 6.51 8.97 -11.83
N ALA A 58 5.23 8.64 -11.72
CA ALA A 58 4.63 8.19 -10.47
C ALA A 58 5.32 6.92 -9.95
N LEU A 59 5.53 5.91 -10.82
CA LEU A 59 6.18 4.66 -10.41
C LEU A 59 7.66 4.84 -10.05
N THR A 60 8.36 5.77 -10.69
CA THR A 60 9.78 6.04 -10.41
C THR A 60 9.98 6.93 -9.18
N VAL A 61 9.15 7.95 -8.98
CA VAL A 61 9.22 8.86 -7.83
C VAL A 61 8.74 8.20 -6.54
N PHE A 62 7.74 7.31 -6.60
CA PHE A 62 7.23 6.58 -5.43
C PHE A 62 7.92 5.24 -5.19
N LYS A 63 9.08 4.98 -5.82
CA LYS A 63 9.88 3.79 -5.52
C LYS A 63 10.35 3.86 -4.07
N ALA A 64 9.88 2.93 -3.23
CA ALA A 64 10.27 2.85 -1.83
C ALA A 64 11.77 2.58 -1.71
N LYS A 65 12.45 3.45 -0.97
CA LYS A 65 13.85 3.37 -0.59
C LYS A 65 13.94 3.00 0.89
N GLU A 66 14.97 2.23 1.22
CA GLU A 66 15.20 1.82 2.60
C GLU A 66 15.76 2.98 3.43
N PRO A 67 15.28 3.18 4.68
CA PRO A 67 15.88 4.17 5.57
C PRO A 67 17.31 3.76 5.93
N SER A 68 18.21 4.73 5.96
CA SER A 68 19.61 4.52 6.32
C SER A 68 19.90 5.09 7.70
N THR A 69 20.70 4.38 8.50
CA THR A 69 21.22 4.86 9.79
C THR A 69 22.66 5.26 9.68
N THR A 70 22.99 6.39 10.28
CA THR A 70 24.37 6.82 10.53
C THR A 70 24.58 6.84 12.04
N ILE A 71 25.75 6.39 12.49
CA ILE A 71 26.17 6.50 13.87
C ILE A 71 26.97 7.80 13.98
N ASP A 72 26.51 8.73 14.81
CA ASP A 72 27.14 10.04 14.98
C ASP A 72 28.16 10.00 16.11
N SER A 73 27.81 9.36 17.23
CA SER A 73 28.69 9.22 18.40
C SER A 73 28.47 7.88 19.10
N ILE A 74 29.52 7.38 19.75
CA ILE A 74 29.45 6.21 20.63
C ILE A 74 30.17 6.58 21.92
N ALA A 75 29.47 6.54 23.04
CA ALA A 75 30.01 6.70 24.37
C ALA A 75 29.91 5.39 25.13
N LEU A 76 30.92 5.09 25.94
CA LEU A 76 30.85 3.96 26.87
C LEU A 76 30.08 4.40 28.11
N ASP A 77 28.92 3.79 28.34
CA ASP A 77 28.08 4.08 29.49
C ASP A 77 28.50 3.23 30.69
N ASN A 78 28.59 1.91 30.50
CA ASN A 78 28.96 0.99 31.57
C ASN A 78 29.79 -0.20 31.04
N LEU A 79 30.83 -0.58 31.78
CA LEU A 79 31.60 -1.80 31.54
C LEU A 79 31.70 -2.60 32.84
N ARG A 80 31.22 -3.84 32.83
CA ARG A 80 31.41 -4.79 33.93
C ARG A 80 32.23 -5.97 33.46
N VAL A 81 33.28 -6.26 34.21
CA VAL A 81 34.16 -7.41 33.99
C VAL A 81 34.10 -8.27 35.24
N SER A 82 33.67 -9.52 35.11
CA SER A 82 33.74 -10.51 36.18
C SER A 82 34.46 -11.75 35.70
N LEU A 83 35.47 -12.18 36.45
CA LEU A 83 36.13 -13.47 36.20
C LEU A 83 35.39 -14.55 36.98
N ASP A 84 34.90 -15.55 36.27
CA ASP A 84 34.43 -16.79 36.88
C ASP A 84 35.58 -17.82 36.87
N LEU A 85 36.32 -17.86 37.98
CA LEU A 85 37.42 -18.81 38.17
C LEU A 85 36.94 -20.27 38.16
N ALA A 86 35.66 -20.54 38.46
CA ALA A 86 35.12 -21.91 38.46
C ALA A 86 34.89 -22.44 37.04
N ARG A 87 34.64 -21.55 36.07
CA ARG A 87 34.45 -21.90 34.65
C ARG A 87 35.65 -21.58 33.76
N LEU A 88 36.72 -21.01 34.33
CA LEU A 88 37.80 -20.35 33.57
C LEU A 88 37.23 -19.39 32.50
N GLY A 89 36.17 -18.66 32.87
CA GLY A 89 35.44 -17.76 31.97
C GLY A 89 35.60 -16.30 32.37
N VAL A 90 35.51 -15.40 31.39
CA VAL A 90 35.40 -13.96 31.62
C VAL A 90 34.01 -13.52 31.16
N ASP A 91 33.21 -13.04 32.10
CA ASP A 91 31.92 -12.43 31.82
C ASP A 91 32.14 -10.92 31.62
N LEU A 92 31.83 -10.46 30.41
CA LEU A 92 31.95 -9.06 30.01
C LEU A 92 30.59 -8.53 29.60
N ASN A 93 30.14 -7.48 30.29
CA ASN A 93 28.92 -6.77 29.95
C ASN A 93 29.25 -5.32 29.63
N LEU A 94 29.02 -4.94 28.38
CA LEU A 94 29.32 -3.62 27.85
C LEU A 94 28.03 -2.92 27.43
N THR A 95 27.79 -1.75 28.00
CA THR A 95 26.69 -0.86 27.64
C THR A 95 27.26 0.39 26.99
N LEU A 96 26.77 0.69 25.79
CA LEU A 96 27.16 1.85 25.00
C LEU A 96 25.96 2.79 24.87
N ASP A 97 26.19 4.08 25.07
CA ASP A 97 25.23 5.11 24.65
C ASP A 97 25.59 5.54 23.23
N VAL A 98 24.63 5.44 22.32
CA VAL A 98 24.86 5.64 20.89
C VAL A 98 23.93 6.73 20.40
N ASP A 99 24.52 7.81 19.91
CA ASP A 99 23.79 8.81 19.15
C ASP A 99 23.79 8.39 17.69
N LEU A 100 22.59 8.22 17.13
CA LEU A 100 22.42 7.85 15.75
C LEU A 100 21.38 8.71 15.05
N THR A 101 21.54 8.86 13.76
CA THR A 101 20.59 9.55 12.89
C THR A 101 19.96 8.58 11.92
N VAL A 102 18.62 8.59 11.86
CA VAL A 102 17.85 7.82 10.90
C VAL A 102 17.40 8.74 9.78
N LYS A 103 17.88 8.51 8.57
CA LYS A 103 17.45 9.24 7.37
C LYS A 103 16.37 8.46 6.63
N ASN A 104 15.27 9.13 6.29
CA ASN A 104 14.25 8.62 5.37
C ASN A 104 14.46 9.19 3.96
N PRO A 105 15.11 8.48 3.02
CA PRO A 105 15.30 8.96 1.65
C PRO A 105 14.03 8.93 0.79
N ASN A 106 12.88 8.52 1.35
CA ASN A 106 11.61 8.52 0.63
C ASN A 106 11.02 9.93 0.58
N ASN A 107 10.40 10.25 -0.56
CA ASN A 107 9.62 11.50 -0.75
C ASN A 107 8.29 11.51 0.04
N VAL A 108 8.03 10.49 0.86
CA VAL A 108 6.85 10.36 1.70
C VAL A 108 7.28 9.95 3.09
N GLY A 109 6.71 10.61 4.10
CA GLY A 109 6.92 10.25 5.49
C GLY A 109 6.09 9.04 5.91
N PHE A 110 6.63 8.22 6.81
CA PHE A 110 5.94 7.06 7.37
C PHE A 110 5.96 7.08 8.90
N LYS A 111 5.00 6.38 9.51
CA LYS A 111 5.05 6.08 10.95
C LYS A 111 5.35 4.61 11.14
N PHE A 112 6.14 4.32 12.16
CA PHE A 112 6.60 2.99 12.50
C PHE A 112 6.31 2.68 13.97
N LYS A 113 6.12 1.40 14.27
CA LYS A 113 6.00 0.91 15.64
C LYS A 113 7.37 0.69 16.26
N ASN A 114 7.39 0.32 17.54
CA ASN A 114 8.61 -0.15 18.19
C ASN A 114 9.25 -1.24 17.32
N GLY A 115 10.52 -1.04 17.01
CA GLY A 115 11.33 -1.94 16.22
C GLY A 115 12.68 -2.11 16.89
N SER A 116 13.62 -2.72 16.16
CA SER A 116 14.99 -2.81 16.62
C SER A 116 15.98 -2.71 15.48
N ALA A 117 17.22 -2.36 15.80
CA ALA A 117 18.34 -2.38 14.89
C ALA A 117 19.41 -3.32 15.42
N LEU A 118 19.99 -4.12 14.54
CA LEU A 118 21.04 -5.07 14.88
C LEU A 118 22.39 -4.45 14.59
N LEU A 119 23.23 -4.37 15.61
CA LEU A 119 24.61 -3.93 15.49
C LEU A 119 25.47 -5.12 15.08
N ASN A 120 26.20 -4.96 13.97
CA ASN A 120 27.01 -6.00 13.36
C ASN A 120 28.47 -5.52 13.23
N TYR A 121 29.38 -6.33 13.76
CA TYR A 121 30.81 -6.18 13.63
C TYR A 121 31.37 -7.31 12.77
N ARG A 122 31.94 -6.95 11.61
CA ARG A 122 32.62 -7.90 10.68
C ARG A 122 31.80 -9.16 10.31
N GLY A 123 30.48 -9.03 10.22
CA GLY A 123 29.58 -10.12 9.85
C GLY A 123 28.88 -10.78 11.04
N GLU A 124 29.30 -10.49 12.27
CA GLU A 124 28.72 -11.03 13.50
C GLU A 124 27.82 -10.01 14.21
N VAL A 125 26.61 -10.43 14.59
CA VAL A 125 25.68 -9.57 15.34
C VAL A 125 26.13 -9.51 16.80
N VAL A 126 26.58 -8.33 17.21
CA VAL A 126 27.15 -8.04 18.52
C VAL A 126 26.20 -7.24 19.43
N GLY A 127 25.08 -6.73 18.93
CA GLY A 127 24.10 -6.02 19.77
C GLY A 127 22.72 -5.87 19.14
N ASP A 128 21.71 -5.65 20.00
CA ASP A 128 20.34 -5.30 19.60
C ASP A 128 19.98 -3.93 20.19
N VAL A 129 19.50 -3.03 19.33
CA VAL A 129 19.28 -1.62 19.59
C VAL A 129 17.79 -1.34 19.52
N PRO A 130 17.10 -1.05 20.63
CA PRO A 130 15.67 -0.79 20.62
C PRO A 130 15.38 0.56 19.96
N ILE A 131 14.48 0.58 18.96
CA ILE A 131 14.03 1.81 18.31
C ILE A 131 12.57 2.08 18.70
N PRO A 132 12.29 3.18 19.42
CA PRO A 132 10.94 3.50 19.87
C PRO A 132 10.04 3.92 18.70
N ALA A 133 8.74 3.64 18.80
CA ALA A 133 7.74 4.03 17.80
C ALA A 133 7.78 5.53 17.50
N GLY A 134 7.61 5.88 16.23
CA GLY A 134 7.71 7.27 15.81
C GLY A 134 7.18 7.54 14.41
N LYS A 135 7.37 8.78 13.98
CA LYS A 135 7.15 9.25 12.61
C LYS A 135 8.43 9.86 12.10
N ILE A 136 8.75 9.60 10.83
CA ILE A 136 9.77 10.31 10.07
C ILE A 136 9.11 10.85 8.80
N GLY A 137 9.32 12.12 8.50
CA GLY A 137 8.83 12.85 7.34
C GLY A 137 9.56 12.50 6.04
N ALA A 138 9.14 13.12 4.94
CA ALA A 138 9.79 12.95 3.63
C ALA A 138 11.17 13.60 3.63
N ASP A 139 12.18 12.88 3.15
CA ASP A 139 13.61 13.29 3.17
C ASP A 139 14.11 13.80 4.54
N GLU A 140 13.45 13.38 5.62
CA GLU A 140 13.77 13.83 6.97
C GLU A 140 14.89 12.96 7.56
N THR A 141 15.86 13.62 8.21
CA THR A 141 16.87 12.96 9.04
C THR A 141 16.54 13.25 10.50
N LYS A 142 16.33 12.19 11.28
CA LYS A 142 15.91 12.30 12.67
C LYS A 142 16.98 11.74 13.60
N PRO A 143 17.51 12.56 14.55
CA PRO A 143 18.42 12.08 15.57
C PRO A 143 17.67 11.24 16.61
N MET A 144 18.34 10.22 17.13
CA MET A 144 17.88 9.32 18.17
C MET A 144 19.05 8.99 19.09
N ASN A 145 18.82 9.07 20.40
CA ASN A 145 19.75 8.56 21.40
C ASN A 145 19.22 7.19 21.85
N VAL A 146 20.09 6.18 21.78
CA VAL A 146 19.74 4.80 22.11
C VAL A 146 20.86 4.13 22.88
N THR A 147 20.48 3.42 23.94
CA THR A 147 21.40 2.62 24.72
C THR A 147 21.46 1.20 24.16
N VAL A 148 22.67 0.71 23.93
CA VAL A 148 22.94 -0.60 23.33
C VAL A 148 23.70 -1.46 24.32
N THR A 149 23.20 -2.67 24.57
CA THR A 149 23.96 -3.70 25.27
C THR A 149 24.68 -4.55 24.25
N VAL A 150 26.02 -4.57 24.33
CA VAL A 150 26.88 -5.33 23.43
C VAL A 150 27.23 -6.67 24.06
N MET A 151 27.02 -7.73 23.29
CA MET A 151 27.45 -9.10 23.58
C MET A 151 28.97 -9.18 23.41
N ALA A 152 29.70 -8.98 24.51
CA ALA A 152 31.15 -8.87 24.49
C ALA A 152 31.83 -10.20 24.12
N ASP A 153 31.23 -11.35 24.45
CA ASP A 153 31.66 -12.68 24.02
C ASP A 153 31.74 -12.77 22.48
N ARG A 154 30.73 -12.27 21.77
CA ARG A 154 30.67 -12.22 20.30
C ARG A 154 31.55 -11.14 19.69
N LEU A 155 31.85 -10.09 20.44
CA LEU A 155 32.79 -9.07 19.99
C LEU A 155 34.23 -9.59 20.10
N LEU A 156 34.54 -10.31 21.18
CA LEU A 156 35.86 -10.86 21.49
C LEU A 156 36.18 -12.16 20.77
N SER A 157 35.18 -12.93 20.35
CA SER A 157 35.36 -14.11 19.49
C SER A 157 36.05 -13.73 18.17
N ASN A 158 35.89 -12.48 17.73
CA ASN A 158 36.50 -11.98 16.52
C ASN A 158 37.95 -11.54 16.77
N SER A 159 38.89 -12.34 16.26
CA SER A 159 40.33 -12.08 16.39
C SER A 159 40.78 -10.74 15.79
N GLN A 160 39.99 -10.15 14.88
CA GLN A 160 40.32 -8.87 14.24
C GLN A 160 39.99 -7.65 15.11
N LEU A 161 39.31 -7.86 16.25
CA LEU A 161 39.02 -6.78 17.19
C LEU A 161 40.30 -6.09 17.67
N TYR A 162 41.30 -6.88 18.07
CA TYR A 162 42.58 -6.34 18.53
C TYR A 162 43.25 -5.47 17.47
N THR A 163 43.28 -5.94 16.22
CA THR A 163 43.89 -5.19 15.11
C THR A 163 43.13 -3.91 14.78
N ASP A 164 41.79 -3.95 14.81
CA ASP A 164 40.96 -2.78 14.54
C ASP A 164 41.12 -1.72 15.64
N VAL A 165 41.18 -2.13 16.90
CA VAL A 165 41.44 -1.24 18.04
C VAL A 165 42.84 -0.62 17.95
N MET A 166 43.87 -1.42 17.64
CA MET A 166 45.24 -0.89 17.47
C MET A 166 45.37 0.06 16.27
N SER A 167 44.58 -0.17 15.22
CA SER A 167 44.52 0.74 14.07
C SER A 167 43.73 2.03 14.35
N GLY A 168 43.02 2.09 15.49
CA GLY A 168 42.12 3.18 15.85
C GLY A 168 40.84 3.24 15.01
N VAL A 169 40.59 2.27 14.12
CA VAL A 169 39.45 2.26 13.21
C VAL A 169 38.69 0.96 13.33
N MET A 170 37.46 1.04 13.83
CA MET A 170 36.53 -0.10 13.93
C MET A 170 35.34 0.12 13.00
N LYS A 171 35.14 -0.80 12.04
CA LYS A 171 34.01 -0.74 11.11
C LYS A 171 32.81 -1.48 11.67
N LEU A 172 31.75 -0.73 11.98
CA LEU A 172 30.45 -1.25 12.41
C LEU A 172 29.43 -1.09 11.28
N SER A 173 28.50 -2.04 11.22
CA SER A 173 27.36 -2.00 10.31
C SER A 173 26.06 -2.22 11.08
N THR A 174 24.98 -1.62 10.63
CA THR A 174 23.69 -1.66 11.35
C THR A 174 22.59 -2.09 10.40
N LEU A 175 21.76 -3.04 10.83
CA LEU A 175 20.59 -3.49 10.09
C LEU A 175 19.31 -3.13 10.84
N ILE A 176 18.47 -2.30 10.24
CA ILE A 176 17.25 -1.78 10.87
C ILE A 176 16.05 -2.66 10.51
N LYS A 177 15.23 -3.02 11.50
CA LYS A 177 13.94 -3.68 11.32
C LYS A 177 12.80 -2.80 11.83
N LEU A 178 12.25 -1.96 10.95
CA LEU A 178 11.08 -1.14 11.26
C LEU A 178 9.78 -1.80 10.76
N SER A 179 8.80 -1.92 11.65
CA SER A 179 7.43 -2.25 11.26
C SER A 179 6.66 -0.97 10.95
N VAL A 180 6.52 -0.66 9.67
CA VAL A 180 5.56 0.35 9.18
C VAL A 180 4.14 -0.22 9.33
N PHE A 181 3.16 0.62 9.69
CA PHE A 181 1.79 0.22 10.08
C PHE A 181 1.31 -1.14 9.55
N LYS A 182 1.20 -2.14 10.45
CA LYS A 182 0.51 -3.39 10.16
C LYS A 182 -0.95 -3.13 9.76
N ALA A 183 -1.38 -3.73 8.65
CA ALA A 183 -2.79 -3.85 8.31
C ALA A 183 -3.53 -4.52 9.48
N LYS A 184 -4.62 -3.89 9.91
CA LYS A 184 -5.57 -4.45 10.88
C LYS A 184 -6.42 -5.47 10.16
N GLU A 185 -6.65 -6.62 10.76
CA GLU A 185 -7.62 -7.57 10.24
C GLU A 185 -9.02 -6.93 10.18
N PRO A 186 -9.76 -7.11 9.08
CA PRO A 186 -11.13 -6.65 8.98
C PRO A 186 -12.01 -7.40 9.99
N LYS A 187 -13.00 -6.71 10.57
CA LYS A 187 -13.99 -7.38 11.42
C LYS A 187 -15.08 -7.97 10.54
N VAL A 188 -15.33 -9.27 10.66
CA VAL A 188 -16.43 -9.96 10.00
C VAL A 188 -17.52 -10.25 11.03
N GLN A 189 -18.76 -9.91 10.71
CA GLN A 189 -19.93 -10.19 11.54
C GLN A 189 -21.01 -10.83 10.68
N VAL A 190 -21.71 -11.84 11.21
CA VAL A 190 -22.92 -12.36 10.57
C VAL A 190 -24.07 -11.41 10.91
N ILE A 191 -24.70 -10.83 9.89
CA ILE A 191 -25.89 -9.98 10.05
C ILE A 191 -27.14 -10.85 10.12
N SER A 192 -27.23 -11.83 9.23
CA SER A 192 -28.35 -12.77 9.16
C SER A 192 -27.91 -14.10 8.58
N ALA A 193 -28.60 -15.15 8.99
CA ALA A 193 -28.53 -16.49 8.44
C ALA A 193 -29.96 -16.96 8.20
N SER A 194 -30.30 -17.26 6.95
CA SER A 194 -31.62 -17.76 6.57
C SER A 194 -31.47 -19.18 6.06
N LEU A 195 -32.38 -20.06 6.48
CA LEU A 195 -32.46 -21.41 5.95
C LEU A 195 -33.08 -21.37 4.55
N GLU A 196 -32.36 -21.92 3.57
CA GLU A 196 -32.79 -21.98 2.17
C GLU A 196 -33.30 -23.38 1.80
N GLY A 197 -32.72 -24.43 2.37
CA GLY A 197 -33.14 -25.81 2.09
C GLY A 197 -32.65 -26.83 3.11
N VAL A 198 -33.36 -27.96 3.17
CA VAL A 198 -32.99 -29.12 4.00
C VAL A 198 -33.20 -30.38 3.17
N SER A 199 -32.14 -31.19 3.05
CA SER A 199 -32.15 -32.47 2.33
C SER A 199 -31.68 -33.60 3.25
N PRO A 200 -32.60 -34.34 3.89
CA PRO A 200 -32.24 -35.49 4.70
C PRO A 200 -31.91 -36.71 3.82
N ARG A 201 -30.95 -37.52 4.26
CA ARG A 201 -30.57 -38.77 3.61
C ARG A 201 -30.46 -39.88 4.65
N ILE A 202 -31.15 -40.99 4.40
CA ILE A 202 -31.18 -42.16 5.28
C ILE A 202 -30.62 -43.35 4.51
N SER A 203 -29.74 -44.14 5.14
CA SER A 203 -29.20 -45.38 4.57
C SER A 203 -29.58 -46.61 5.39
N PHE A 204 -29.59 -47.78 4.75
CA PHE A 204 -29.90 -49.09 5.32
C PHE A 204 -28.88 -50.13 4.81
N PRO A 205 -28.62 -51.25 5.53
CA PRO A 205 -29.29 -51.75 6.74
C PRO A 205 -28.80 -51.09 8.05
N VAL A 206 -27.63 -50.46 8.04
CA VAL A 206 -27.16 -49.62 9.15
C VAL A 206 -27.80 -48.24 9.01
N ILE A 207 -28.61 -47.84 9.97
CA ILE A 207 -29.32 -46.56 9.96
C ILE A 207 -28.31 -45.43 10.17
N ASN A 208 -27.83 -44.81 9.09
CA ASN A 208 -27.18 -43.51 9.14
C ASN A 208 -28.11 -42.44 8.58
N ILE A 209 -28.34 -41.39 9.38
CA ILE A 209 -29.13 -40.22 9.02
C ILE A 209 -28.16 -39.06 8.80
N GLU A 210 -28.07 -38.58 7.56
CA GLU A 210 -27.34 -37.37 7.18
C GLU A 210 -28.35 -36.26 6.89
N LEU A 211 -28.03 -35.03 7.28
CA LEU A 211 -28.88 -33.86 7.06
C LEU A 211 -28.07 -32.76 6.39
N ASN A 212 -28.35 -32.51 5.11
CA ASN A 212 -27.73 -31.41 4.39
C ASN A 212 -28.59 -30.17 4.54
N ILE A 213 -27.99 -29.07 4.99
CA ILE A 213 -28.69 -27.81 5.29
C ILE A 213 -28.06 -26.72 4.43
N THR A 214 -28.88 -26.09 3.58
CA THR A 214 -28.45 -24.96 2.76
C THR A 214 -28.78 -23.65 3.46
N LEU A 215 -27.79 -22.79 3.69
CA LEU A 215 -27.95 -21.51 4.39
C LEU A 215 -27.56 -20.33 3.51
N ASN A 216 -28.37 -19.28 3.55
CA ASN A 216 -28.05 -17.99 2.96
C ASN A 216 -27.58 -17.01 4.04
N LEU A 217 -26.32 -16.61 3.97
CA LEU A 217 -25.66 -15.77 4.97
C LEU A 217 -25.46 -14.37 4.42
N THR A 218 -25.78 -13.37 5.24
CA THR A 218 -25.35 -11.99 4.99
C THR A 218 -24.28 -11.59 6.01
N LEU A 219 -23.07 -11.37 5.52
CA LEU A 219 -21.91 -10.98 6.32
C LEU A 219 -21.69 -9.47 6.21
N ARG A 220 -21.34 -8.81 7.32
CA ARG A 220 -20.81 -7.45 7.37
C ARG A 220 -19.30 -7.52 7.54
N ILE A 221 -18.57 -7.03 6.56
CA ILE A 221 -17.13 -6.83 6.68
C ILE A 221 -16.86 -5.35 6.93
N GLN A 222 -16.23 -5.05 8.06
CA GLN A 222 -15.81 -3.70 8.42
C GLN A 222 -14.29 -3.57 8.28
N ASN A 223 -13.86 -2.69 7.38
CA ASN A 223 -12.46 -2.36 7.19
C ASN A 223 -12.02 -1.31 8.21
N ARG A 224 -11.03 -1.66 9.03
CA ARG A 224 -10.44 -0.77 10.06
C ARG A 224 -9.21 0.00 9.56
N ASN A 225 -8.81 -0.20 8.31
CA ASN A 225 -7.64 0.38 7.69
C ASN A 225 -7.99 1.62 6.89
N TYR A 226 -7.00 2.47 6.69
CA TYR A 226 -7.09 3.67 5.85
C TYR A 226 -6.92 3.38 4.35
N ALA A 227 -6.53 2.15 3.99
CA ALA A 227 -6.49 1.68 2.62
C ALA A 227 -7.74 0.84 2.33
N SER A 228 -8.25 0.90 1.10
CA SER A 228 -9.27 -0.03 0.62
C SER A 228 -8.64 -1.38 0.31
N PHE A 229 -9.45 -2.44 0.42
CA PHE A 229 -9.04 -3.79 0.06
C PHE A 229 -9.79 -4.24 -1.17
N LYS A 230 -9.07 -4.72 -2.17
CA LYS A 230 -9.65 -5.47 -3.27
C LYS A 230 -9.32 -6.93 -3.04
N HIS A 231 -10.32 -7.80 -3.14
CA HIS A 231 -10.11 -9.24 -3.09
C HIS A 231 -10.63 -9.88 -4.37
N GLY A 232 -9.92 -10.92 -4.80
CA GLY A 232 -10.37 -11.82 -5.85
C GLY A 232 -11.45 -12.79 -5.34
N PRO A 233 -11.86 -13.75 -6.19
CA PRO A 233 -12.61 -14.89 -5.70
C PRO A 233 -11.78 -15.60 -4.62
N GLY A 234 -12.44 -16.07 -3.57
CA GLY A 234 -11.78 -16.77 -2.48
C GLY A 234 -12.75 -17.73 -1.81
N LYS A 235 -12.19 -18.64 -1.01
CA LYS A 235 -12.98 -19.57 -0.23
C LYS A 235 -12.95 -19.17 1.25
N SER A 236 -14.06 -19.37 1.94
CA SER A 236 -14.17 -19.13 3.38
C SER A 236 -14.76 -20.36 4.05
N PHE A 237 -14.22 -20.70 5.22
CA PHE A 237 -14.71 -21.80 6.02
C PHE A 237 -15.71 -21.29 7.06
N ILE A 238 -16.76 -22.06 7.28
CA ILE A 238 -17.75 -21.81 8.33
C ILE A 238 -17.50 -22.78 9.46
N LEU A 239 -17.42 -22.23 10.67
CA LEU A 239 -17.18 -22.98 11.90
C LEU A 239 -18.45 -22.94 12.77
N TYR A 240 -18.91 -24.10 13.22
CA TYR A 240 -19.93 -24.23 14.26
C TYR A 240 -19.29 -24.90 15.49
N HIS A 241 -19.33 -24.25 16.65
CA HIS A 241 -18.59 -24.69 17.85
C HIS A 241 -17.11 -25.05 17.56
N ALA A 242 -16.43 -24.20 16.78
CA ALA A 242 -15.05 -24.39 16.34
C ALA A 242 -14.79 -25.62 15.45
N LYS A 243 -15.84 -26.34 15.02
CA LYS A 243 -15.75 -27.40 14.01
C LYS A 243 -16.14 -26.86 12.64
N GLU A 244 -15.35 -27.17 11.63
CA GLU A 244 -15.68 -26.83 10.24
C GLU A 244 -16.94 -27.57 9.80
N VAL A 245 -17.92 -26.80 9.32
CA VAL A 245 -19.24 -27.30 8.88
C VAL A 245 -19.52 -27.01 7.42
N GLY A 246 -18.66 -26.26 6.74
CA GLY A 246 -18.73 -26.11 5.30
C GLY A 246 -17.82 -25.01 4.77
N GLU A 247 -17.73 -24.97 3.44
CA GLU A 247 -16.92 -24.03 2.68
C GLU A 247 -17.85 -23.19 1.79
N VAL A 248 -17.59 -21.88 1.71
CA VAL A 248 -18.36 -20.95 0.89
C VAL A 248 -17.45 -20.15 -0.02
N ASP A 249 -17.86 -20.02 -1.27
CA ASP A 249 -17.22 -19.14 -2.22
C ASP A 249 -17.59 -17.68 -1.94
N LEU A 250 -16.57 -16.82 -1.92
CA LEU A 250 -16.68 -15.38 -1.77
C LEU A 250 -16.42 -14.72 -3.12
N ASP A 251 -17.44 -14.04 -3.63
CA ASP A 251 -17.35 -13.26 -4.85
C ASP A 251 -16.30 -12.13 -4.73
N PRO A 252 -15.55 -11.83 -5.80
CA PRO A 252 -14.58 -10.73 -5.79
C PRO A 252 -15.25 -9.38 -5.49
N GLY A 253 -14.53 -8.52 -4.78
CA GLY A 253 -15.09 -7.26 -4.30
C GLY A 253 -14.07 -6.25 -3.82
N VAL A 254 -14.56 -5.04 -3.56
CA VAL A 254 -13.78 -3.96 -2.93
C VAL A 254 -14.44 -3.59 -1.61
N ILE A 255 -13.64 -3.61 -0.55
CA ILE A 255 -14.01 -3.13 0.79
C ILE A 255 -13.39 -1.73 0.96
N PRO A 256 -14.20 -0.67 1.06
CA PRO A 256 -13.70 0.71 1.12
C PRO A 256 -12.86 0.98 2.38
N SER A 257 -11.96 1.97 2.29
CA SER A 257 -11.18 2.48 3.41
C SER A 257 -12.11 2.97 4.53
N ARG A 258 -11.84 2.56 5.78
CA ARG A 258 -12.67 2.85 6.96
C ARG A 258 -14.17 2.59 6.79
N GLY A 259 -14.52 1.77 5.81
CA GLY A 259 -15.90 1.53 5.42
C GLY A 259 -16.34 0.12 5.76
N GLN A 260 -17.52 -0.20 5.26
CA GLN A 260 -18.17 -1.48 5.47
C GLN A 260 -18.77 -1.99 4.18
N ARG A 261 -18.77 -3.32 4.02
CA ARG A 261 -19.42 -3.99 2.89
C ARG A 261 -20.26 -5.14 3.40
N ARG A 262 -21.44 -5.31 2.81
CA ARG A 262 -22.24 -6.52 2.99
C ARG A 262 -21.87 -7.51 1.90
N LEU A 263 -21.59 -8.75 2.30
CA LEU A 263 -21.38 -9.86 1.38
C LEU A 263 -22.49 -10.88 1.61
N ARG A 264 -22.98 -11.46 0.52
CA ARG A 264 -23.87 -12.62 0.58
C ARG A 264 -23.01 -13.86 0.32
N ALA A 265 -23.29 -14.92 1.06
CA ALA A 265 -22.54 -16.16 1.01
C ALA A 265 -23.55 -17.31 1.15
N GLY A 266 -23.54 -18.25 0.21
CA GLY A 266 -24.40 -19.45 0.25
C GLY A 266 -23.61 -20.65 0.74
N LEU A 267 -24.08 -21.30 1.80
CA LEU A 267 -23.54 -22.57 2.28
C LEU A 267 -24.38 -23.71 1.71
N LEU A 268 -23.74 -24.70 1.08
CA LEU A 268 -24.35 -25.92 0.54
C LEU A 268 -24.08 -27.12 1.44
#